data_AF-A0A557SS44-F1
#
_entry.id   AF-A0A557SS44-F1
#
_cell.length_a   1.000
_cell.length_b   1.000
_cell.length_c   1.000
_cell.angle_alpha   90.00
_cell.angle_beta   90.00
_cell.angle_gamma   90.00
#
_symmetry.space_group_name_H-M   'P 1'
#
loop_
_entity.id
_entity.type
_entity.pdbx_description
1 polymer ?
#
loop_
_entity_poly.entity_id
_entity_poly.type
_entity_poly.pdbx_seq_one_letter_code
_entity_poly.pdbx_strand_id
1 'polypeptide(L)'
;MIKLLGISTAIFFILNTVSIGGYPQVSWDIYGQNNSTSDTKGQPVVANTTQEQQATVTVTKIVRCDSSLGIPSDDSVCQFVLENVDANQSNLVVTGNNPNITSFQGSANGTNISLDPGNYTISETPFDTMDIENQLGESAIVTILTDSNGDCSSQFNQVDTFQAAKGMIFNGNLQSCEIINTINVDQGASPGEP
;
A
#
# COMPACT_ATOMS: atom_id res chain seq x y z
N MET A 1 47.76 -31.34 -15.39
CA MET A 1 47.25 -32.72 -15.51
C MET A 1 45.75 -32.66 -15.77
N ILE A 2 45.30 -33.42 -16.76
CA ILE A 2 43.96 -33.45 -17.37
C ILE A 2 43.08 -34.50 -16.69
N LYS A 3 41.80 -34.18 -16.43
CA LYS A 3 40.56 -35.01 -16.56
C LYS A 3 39.42 -33.97 -16.60
N LEU A 4 38.66 -33.65 -17.66
CA LEU A 4 37.89 -34.35 -18.71
C LEU A 4 36.77 -35.30 -18.26
N LEU A 5 35.55 -34.96 -18.77
CA LEU A 5 34.26 -35.67 -18.89
C LEU A 5 33.36 -35.74 -17.65
N GLY A 6 32.05 -35.47 -17.71
CA GLY A 6 31.15 -35.12 -18.83
C GLY A 6 29.74 -35.73 -18.63
N ILE A 7 28.79 -35.34 -19.49
CA ILE A 7 27.40 -35.83 -19.71
C ILE A 7 26.33 -35.12 -18.83
N SER A 8 25.37 -34.32 -19.31
CA SER A 8 24.50 -34.24 -20.52
C SER A 8 23.07 -34.76 -20.28
N THR A 9 22.11 -34.04 -20.88
CA THR A 9 20.66 -34.29 -21.10
C THR A 9 19.69 -33.79 -20.02
N ALA A 10 18.44 -33.41 -20.31
CA ALA A 10 17.79 -32.60 -21.35
C ALA A 10 16.30 -32.51 -20.94
N ILE A 11 15.75 -31.30 -20.97
CA ILE A 11 14.36 -30.88 -21.30
C ILE A 11 13.22 -31.91 -21.10
N PHE A 12 12.26 -31.55 -20.24
CA PHE A 12 10.84 -31.92 -20.41
C PHE A 12 9.96 -30.67 -20.32
N PHE A 13 9.44 -30.25 -21.49
CA PHE A 13 8.26 -29.41 -21.60
C PHE A 13 7.02 -30.30 -21.43
N ILE A 14 6.06 -29.87 -20.61
CA ILE A 14 4.68 -30.36 -20.69
C ILE A 14 3.78 -29.16 -20.88
N LEU A 15 3.43 -28.89 -22.14
CA LEU A 15 2.24 -28.13 -22.51
C LEU A 15 1.05 -29.07 -22.43
N ASN A 16 0.02 -28.71 -21.67
CA ASN A 16 -1.31 -29.30 -21.84
C ASN A 16 -2.23 -28.26 -22.48
N THR A 17 -2.75 -28.62 -23.63
CA THR A 17 -3.71 -27.90 -24.45
C THR A 17 -5.15 -28.15 -24.00
N VAL A 18 -5.92 -27.05 -23.95
CA VAL A 18 -7.30 -26.87 -24.44
C VAL A 18 -8.33 -27.99 -24.20
N SER A 19 -9.38 -27.66 -23.45
CA SER A 19 -10.73 -28.23 -23.60
C SER A 19 -11.71 -27.12 -23.93
N ILE A 20 -12.26 -27.14 -25.14
CA ILE A 20 -13.41 -26.33 -25.57
C ILE A 20 -14.57 -27.31 -25.70
N GLY A 21 -15.64 -27.05 -24.98
CA GLY A 21 -16.93 -27.72 -25.12
C GLY A 21 -17.87 -27.11 -24.10
N GLY A 22 -19.10 -26.73 -24.40
CA GLY A 22 -19.84 -26.62 -25.64
C GLY A 22 -21.07 -25.80 -25.26
N TYR A 23 -21.47 -24.86 -26.11
CA TYR A 23 -22.67 -24.05 -25.89
C TYR A 23 -23.92 -24.91 -26.15
N PRO A 24 -24.91 -24.97 -25.25
CA PRO A 24 -26.28 -25.20 -25.67
C PRO A 24 -26.86 -23.88 -26.17
N GLN A 25 -27.06 -23.79 -27.48
CA GLN A 25 -28.06 -22.91 -28.06
C GLN A 25 -29.43 -23.45 -27.68
N VAL A 26 -30.28 -22.62 -27.08
CA VAL A 26 -31.70 -22.90 -26.95
C VAL A 26 -32.48 -21.83 -27.68
N SER A 27 -33.36 -22.37 -28.52
CA SER A 27 -34.19 -21.80 -29.57
C SER A 27 -35.02 -20.58 -29.17
N TRP A 28 -35.15 -19.64 -30.11
CA TRP A 28 -36.20 -18.62 -30.12
C TRP A 28 -37.40 -19.17 -30.87
N ASP A 29 -38.50 -19.45 -30.16
CA ASP A 29 -39.83 -19.50 -30.77
C ASP A 29 -40.62 -18.25 -30.35
N ILE A 30 -40.93 -17.43 -31.37
CA ILE A 30 -41.86 -16.30 -31.28
C ILE A 30 -43.23 -16.80 -31.77
N TYR A 31 -44.25 -16.69 -30.92
CA TYR A 31 -45.60 -16.15 -31.19
C TYR A 31 -46.65 -16.84 -30.30
N GLY A 32 -47.35 -16.02 -29.52
CA GLY A 32 -48.50 -16.44 -28.72
C GLY A 32 -49.05 -15.26 -27.93
N GLN A 33 -49.59 -14.25 -28.62
CA GLN A 33 -50.50 -13.31 -27.98
C GLN A 33 -51.77 -14.07 -27.59
N ASN A 34 -52.14 -14.01 -26.31
CA ASN A 34 -53.54 -14.08 -25.88
C ASN A 34 -53.72 -13.21 -24.63
N ASN A 35 -54.64 -12.26 -24.77
CA ASN A 35 -55.04 -11.29 -23.76
C ASN A 35 -55.90 -11.98 -22.69
N SER A 36 -55.52 -11.89 -21.41
CA SER A 36 -56.45 -12.16 -20.31
C SER A 36 -56.02 -11.39 -19.05
N THR A 37 -56.86 -10.44 -18.68
CA THR A 37 -56.84 -9.68 -17.42
C THR A 37 -57.12 -10.57 -16.21
N SER A 38 -56.26 -10.53 -15.18
CA SER A 38 -56.61 -10.69 -13.75
C SER A 38 -55.38 -10.46 -12.87
N ASP A 39 -55.52 -9.49 -11.98
CA ASP A 39 -54.86 -9.31 -10.67
C ASP A 39 -53.33 -9.23 -10.57
N THR A 40 -52.87 -7.98 -10.41
CA THR A 40 -51.52 -7.59 -9.97
C THR A 40 -51.25 -8.08 -8.54
N LYS A 41 -50.83 -9.35 -8.41
CA LYS A 41 -50.16 -9.84 -7.21
C LYS A 41 -48.71 -9.37 -7.26
N GLY A 42 -48.28 -8.73 -6.17
CA GLY A 42 -47.00 -8.03 -6.01
C GLY A 42 -45.83 -8.72 -6.73
N GLN A 43 -45.28 -7.98 -7.68
CA GLN A 43 -44.00 -8.23 -8.32
C GLN A 43 -42.94 -8.42 -7.22
N PRO A 44 -42.08 -9.46 -7.26
CA PRO A 44 -40.87 -9.43 -6.47
C PRO A 44 -40.05 -8.25 -7.01
N VAL A 45 -39.88 -7.22 -6.18
CA VAL A 45 -38.87 -6.21 -6.39
C VAL A 45 -37.54 -6.95 -6.37
N VAL A 46 -37.03 -7.32 -7.54
CA VAL A 46 -35.60 -7.58 -7.69
C VAL A 46 -34.96 -6.22 -7.46
N ALA A 47 -34.62 -5.96 -6.20
CA ALA A 47 -33.75 -4.87 -5.84
C ALA A 47 -32.41 -5.17 -6.52
N ASN A 48 -32.22 -4.61 -7.72
CA ASN A 48 -30.88 -4.34 -8.23
C ASN A 48 -30.30 -3.21 -7.39
N THR A 49 -29.96 -3.51 -6.14
CA THR A 49 -28.92 -2.78 -5.44
C THR A 49 -27.62 -3.43 -5.83
N THR A 50 -27.07 -3.03 -6.99
CA THR A 50 -25.62 -2.94 -7.09
C THR A 50 -25.27 -1.82 -6.11
N GLN A 51 -25.16 -2.15 -4.81
CA GLN A 51 -24.41 -1.26 -3.94
C GLN A 51 -23.01 -1.26 -4.54
N GLU A 52 -22.61 -0.14 -5.13
CA GLU A 52 -21.19 0.13 -5.32
C GLU A 52 -20.61 0.13 -3.91
N GLN A 53 -20.16 -1.05 -3.46
CA GLN A 53 -19.49 -1.19 -2.19
C GLN A 53 -18.13 -0.53 -2.37
N GLN A 54 -18.02 0.72 -1.90
CA GLN A 54 -16.71 1.36 -1.88
C GLN A 54 -15.72 0.48 -1.13
N ALA A 55 -14.51 0.43 -1.67
CA ALA A 55 -13.43 -0.30 -1.08
C ALA A 55 -12.75 0.55 -0.01
N THR A 56 -12.11 -0.08 0.97
CA THR A 56 -11.39 0.63 2.02
C THR A 56 -9.92 0.27 2.01
N VAL A 57 -9.05 1.27 2.03
CA VAL A 57 -7.62 1.13 2.32
C VAL A 57 -7.37 1.71 3.71
N THR A 58 -6.82 0.89 4.61
CA THR A 58 -6.27 1.37 5.88
C THR A 58 -4.81 1.75 5.67
N VAL A 59 -4.50 3.04 5.80
CA VAL A 59 -3.14 3.57 5.64
C VAL A 59 -2.51 3.77 7.01
N THR A 60 -1.45 3.02 7.30
CA THR A 60 -0.71 3.10 8.56
C THR A 60 0.63 3.78 8.32
N LYS A 61 0.96 4.77 9.16
CA LYS A 61 2.25 5.45 9.12
C LYS A 61 3.12 4.98 10.28
N ILE A 62 4.31 4.51 9.96
CA ILE A 62 5.29 4.00 10.92
C ILE A 62 6.54 4.86 10.84
N VAL A 63 7.02 5.30 12.00
CA VAL A 63 8.34 5.93 12.15
C VAL A 63 9.25 4.92 12.87
N ARG A 64 10.45 4.72 12.32
CA ARG A 64 11.50 3.88 12.89
C ARG A 64 12.77 4.71 13.00
N CYS A 65 13.66 4.28 13.88
CA CYS A 65 15.00 4.80 13.96
C CYS A 65 16.00 3.64 13.83
N ASP A 66 17.09 3.90 13.11
CA ASP A 66 18.30 3.10 13.09
C ASP A 66 19.47 4.05 13.40
N SER A 67 20.31 3.72 14.37
CA SER A 67 21.44 4.56 14.77
C SER A 67 22.72 3.77 14.73
N SER A 68 23.80 4.43 14.31
CA SER A 68 25.16 3.93 14.42
C SER A 68 26.09 4.96 15.06
N LEU A 69 27.00 4.47 15.91
CA LEU A 69 27.99 5.31 16.60
C LEU A 69 27.35 6.41 17.46
N GLY A 70 26.13 6.16 17.95
CA GLY A 70 25.38 7.07 18.81
C GLY A 70 25.98 7.22 20.20
N ILE A 71 25.89 8.43 20.75
CA ILE A 71 26.36 8.77 22.10
C ILE A 71 25.14 9.13 22.98
N PRO A 72 24.98 8.55 24.18
CA PRO A 72 25.83 7.54 24.83
C PRO A 72 25.67 6.12 24.25
N SER A 73 24.62 5.87 23.48
CA SER A 73 24.40 4.63 22.72
C SER A 73 23.46 4.90 21.54
N ASP A 74 23.42 3.97 20.59
CA ASP A 74 22.45 3.98 19.49
C ASP A 74 21.00 4.00 19.99
N ASP A 75 20.71 3.25 21.05
CA ASP A 75 19.38 3.23 21.68
C ASP A 75 18.98 4.60 22.24
N SER A 76 19.90 5.32 22.90
CA SER A 76 19.61 6.65 23.44
C SER A 76 19.35 7.68 22.35
N VAL A 77 20.08 7.61 21.24
CA VAL A 77 19.82 8.43 20.05
C VAL A 77 18.45 8.10 19.47
N CYS A 78 18.14 6.81 19.28
CA CYS A 78 16.85 6.42 18.72
C CYS A 78 15.67 6.71 19.64
N GLN A 79 15.84 6.63 20.96
CA GLN A 79 14.83 7.07 21.90
C GLN A 79 14.55 8.56 21.72
N PHE A 80 15.59 9.41 21.68
CA PHE A 80 15.43 10.84 21.43
C PHE A 80 14.70 11.11 20.10
N VAL A 81 15.10 10.44 19.01
CA VAL A 81 14.46 10.60 17.69
C VAL A 81 12.98 10.22 17.77
N LEU A 82 12.64 9.07 18.35
CA LEU A 82 11.25 8.58 18.41
C LEU A 82 10.37 9.34 19.40
N GLU A 83 10.96 10.07 20.34
CA GLU A 83 10.25 11.01 21.22
C GLU A 83 9.93 12.35 20.52
N ASN A 84 10.69 12.71 19.49
CA ASN A 84 10.56 13.99 18.77
C ASN A 84 9.97 13.85 17.36
N VAL A 85 9.90 12.62 16.83
CA VAL A 85 9.32 12.33 15.53
C VAL A 85 8.20 11.32 15.65
N ASP A 86 7.00 11.75 15.26
CA ASP A 86 5.79 10.94 15.27
C ASP A 86 5.17 10.88 13.87
N ALA A 87 4.42 9.80 13.62
CA ALA A 87 3.65 9.57 12.41
C ALA A 87 2.73 10.75 12.05
N ASN A 88 2.19 11.45 13.06
CA ASN A 88 1.25 12.56 12.86
C ASN A 88 1.86 13.86 12.33
N GLN A 89 3.19 13.95 12.26
CA GLN A 89 3.89 15.08 11.62
C GLN A 89 3.99 14.90 10.10
N SER A 90 3.72 13.69 9.60
CA SER A 90 3.75 13.38 8.17
C SER A 90 2.39 13.69 7.53
N ASN A 91 2.36 14.57 6.53
CA ASN A 91 1.16 14.78 5.73
C ASN A 91 1.13 13.81 4.54
N LEU A 92 0.12 12.95 4.51
CA LEU A 92 -0.11 11.96 3.47
C LEU A 92 -1.20 12.45 2.51
N VAL A 93 -0.98 12.22 1.22
CA VAL A 93 -1.92 12.55 0.14
C VAL A 93 -2.29 11.27 -0.60
N VAL A 94 -3.58 11.00 -0.69
CA VAL A 94 -4.12 9.88 -1.47
C VAL A 94 -4.73 10.40 -2.77
N THR A 95 -4.36 9.74 -3.87
CA THR A 95 -4.99 9.92 -5.18
C THR A 95 -5.59 8.59 -5.60
N GLY A 96 -6.82 8.61 -6.11
CA GLY A 96 -7.55 7.42 -6.53
C GLY A 96 -8.91 7.81 -7.09
N ASN A 97 -9.77 6.83 -7.32
CA ASN A 97 -11.12 7.06 -7.80
C ASN A 97 -12.02 7.50 -6.64
N ASN A 98 -12.40 8.79 -6.62
CA ASN A 98 -13.34 9.39 -5.67
C ASN A 98 -13.06 9.04 -4.18
N PRO A 99 -11.85 9.28 -3.67
CA PRO A 99 -11.54 9.01 -2.26
C PRO A 99 -12.35 9.95 -1.35
N ASN A 100 -12.84 9.43 -0.22
CA ASN A 100 -13.59 10.22 0.77
C ASN A 100 -12.73 11.29 1.46
N ILE A 101 -11.42 11.05 1.57
CA ILE A 101 -10.41 11.99 2.05
C ILE A 101 -9.22 11.97 1.10
N THR A 102 -8.64 13.14 0.80
CA THR A 102 -7.51 13.25 -0.13
C THR A 102 -6.20 13.60 0.55
N SER A 103 -6.23 14.19 1.75
CA SER A 103 -5.06 14.52 2.56
C SER A 103 -5.36 14.29 4.03
N PHE A 104 -4.41 13.75 4.78
CA PHE A 104 -4.55 13.46 6.20
C PHE A 104 -3.18 13.39 6.88
N GLN A 105 -3.14 13.60 8.20
CA GLN A 105 -1.94 13.36 8.99
C GLN A 105 -1.73 11.85 9.19
N GLY A 106 -0.48 11.41 9.17
CA GLY A 106 -0.13 10.02 9.43
C GLY A 106 -0.58 9.56 10.82
N SER A 107 -0.79 8.25 10.95
CA SER A 107 -1.21 7.63 12.20
C SER A 107 -0.66 6.21 12.31
N ALA A 108 -0.03 5.89 13.44
CA ALA A 108 0.39 4.53 13.77
C ALA A 108 -0.79 3.57 14.00
N ASN A 109 -1.98 4.10 14.30
CA ASN A 109 -3.21 3.31 14.45
C ASN A 109 -3.95 3.10 13.12
N GLY A 110 -3.44 3.66 12.02
CA GLY A 110 -4.08 3.60 10.71
C GLY A 110 -5.13 4.68 10.47
N THR A 111 -5.36 4.99 9.19
CA THR A 111 -6.43 5.87 8.69
C THR A 111 -7.21 5.14 7.61
N ASN A 112 -8.53 5.02 7.78
CA ASN A 112 -9.39 4.35 6.81
C ASN A 112 -9.84 5.32 5.71
N ILE A 113 -9.53 4.97 4.47
CA ILE A 113 -9.88 5.72 3.26
C ILE A 113 -10.83 4.88 2.44
N SER A 114 -12.02 5.41 2.18
CA SER A 114 -13.00 4.82 1.28
C SER A 114 -12.79 5.37 -0.12
N LEU A 115 -12.68 4.51 -1.12
CA LEU A 115 -12.52 4.89 -2.52
C LEU A 115 -13.21 3.90 -3.45
N ASP A 116 -13.53 4.37 -4.66
CA ASP A 116 -14.09 3.52 -5.70
C ASP A 116 -12.99 2.58 -6.25
N PRO A 117 -13.36 1.43 -6.85
CA PRO A 117 -12.40 0.46 -7.37
C PRO A 117 -11.45 1.06 -8.41
N GLY A 118 -10.19 0.66 -8.38
CA GLY A 118 -9.16 1.12 -9.31
C GLY A 118 -7.77 1.22 -8.69
N ASN A 119 -6.87 1.90 -9.40
CA ASN A 119 -5.53 2.21 -8.89
C ASN A 119 -5.61 3.37 -7.90
N TYR A 120 -4.80 3.29 -6.85
CA TYR A 120 -4.57 4.39 -5.94
C TYR A 120 -3.07 4.63 -5.73
N THR A 121 -2.75 5.80 -5.23
CA THR A 121 -1.39 6.24 -4.93
C THR A 121 -1.43 7.01 -3.62
N ILE A 122 -0.51 6.68 -2.72
CA ILE A 122 -0.29 7.38 -1.45
C ILE A 122 1.09 8.00 -1.54
N SER A 123 1.15 9.31 -1.37
CA SER A 123 2.39 10.09 -1.37
C SER A 123 2.52 10.84 -0.06
N GLU A 124 3.74 11.24 0.27
CA GLU A 124 4.07 11.92 1.51
C GLU A 124 4.89 13.16 1.19
N THR A 125 4.62 14.25 1.90
CA THR A 125 5.51 15.42 1.85
C THR A 125 6.82 15.10 2.58
N PRO A 126 7.99 15.35 1.98
CA PRO A 126 9.27 15.10 2.63
C PRO A 126 9.33 15.74 4.02
N PHE A 127 9.82 14.97 4.99
CA PHE A 127 10.06 15.44 6.35
C PHE A 127 11.39 16.19 6.40
N ASP A 128 11.40 17.36 7.03
CA ASP A 128 12.62 18.16 7.21
C ASP A 128 13.41 17.63 8.41
N THR A 129 14.60 17.09 8.18
CA THR A 129 15.47 16.52 9.22
C THR A 129 16.30 17.55 9.96
N MET A 130 16.32 18.81 9.51
CA MET A 130 17.24 19.83 9.99
C MET A 130 17.12 20.08 11.50
N ASP A 131 15.90 20.08 12.03
CA ASP A 131 15.66 20.29 13.46
C ASP A 131 16.23 19.16 14.33
N ILE A 132 16.22 17.92 13.83
CA ILE A 132 16.76 16.76 14.55
C ILE A 132 18.28 16.74 14.45
N GLU A 133 18.83 16.99 13.26
CA GLU A 133 20.27 17.10 13.02
C GLU A 133 20.91 18.12 13.98
N ASN A 134 20.30 19.29 14.10
CA ASN A 134 20.77 20.36 14.99
C ASN A 134 20.77 19.95 16.47
N GLN A 135 19.82 19.10 16.89
CA GLN A 135 19.71 18.64 18.27
C GLN A 135 20.65 17.47 18.57
N LEU A 136 20.93 16.63 17.58
CA LEU A 136 21.86 15.49 17.71
C LEU A 136 23.35 15.91 17.62
N GLY A 137 23.63 17.16 17.25
CA GLY A 137 24.96 17.76 17.24
C GLY A 137 25.59 17.84 15.85
N GLU A 138 26.63 18.68 15.72
CA GLU A 138 27.20 19.10 14.42
C GLU A 138 27.78 17.96 13.56
N SER A 139 28.08 16.80 14.16
CA SER A 139 28.61 15.63 13.45
C SER A 139 27.54 14.60 13.06
N ALA A 140 26.29 14.81 13.48
CA ALA A 140 25.20 13.90 13.18
C ALA A 140 24.86 13.96 11.69
N ILE A 141 24.79 12.80 11.04
CA ILE A 141 24.29 12.66 9.69
C ILE A 141 22.94 11.97 9.80
N VAL A 142 21.86 12.67 9.41
CA VAL A 142 20.50 12.11 9.44
C VAL A 142 20.02 11.91 8.01
N THR A 143 19.49 10.73 7.73
CA THR A 143 18.86 10.41 6.44
C THR A 143 17.55 9.68 6.66
N ILE A 144 16.60 9.84 5.74
CA ILE A 144 15.31 9.14 5.80
C ILE A 144 15.24 8.13 4.65
N LEU A 145 15.06 6.87 5.02
CA LEU A 145 14.68 5.82 4.09
C LEU A 145 13.20 5.56 4.26
N THR A 146 12.42 5.76 3.20
CA THR A 146 11.02 5.36 3.20
C THR A 146 10.87 3.99 2.56
N ASP A 147 9.93 3.20 3.06
CA ASP A 147 9.49 1.93 2.48
C ASP A 147 7.96 1.82 2.55
N SER A 148 7.40 0.81 1.89
CA SER A 148 5.98 0.45 2.01
C SER A 148 5.79 -1.04 2.15
N ASN A 149 4.75 -1.43 2.89
CA ASN A 149 4.39 -2.83 3.09
C ASN A 149 2.85 -3.03 2.97
N GLY A 150 2.41 -4.28 2.95
CA GLY A 150 1.00 -4.65 2.76
C GLY A 150 0.61 -4.75 1.27
N ASP A 151 -0.56 -4.21 0.93
CA ASP A 151 -1.17 -4.27 -0.40
C ASP A 151 -0.70 -3.14 -1.34
N CYS A 152 0.18 -2.26 -0.86
CA CYS A 152 0.79 -1.20 -1.65
C CYS A 152 2.29 -1.45 -1.86
N SER A 153 2.81 -0.93 -2.96
CA SER A 153 4.21 -1.07 -3.35
C SER A 153 4.82 0.28 -3.67
N SER A 154 6.00 0.51 -3.12
CA SER A 154 6.79 1.71 -3.33
C SER A 154 7.39 1.70 -4.73
N GLN A 155 7.42 2.87 -5.38
CA GLN A 155 8.18 3.05 -6.62
C GLN A 155 9.29 4.08 -6.39
N PHE A 156 10.45 3.60 -5.96
CA PHE A 156 11.66 4.40 -5.85
C PHE A 156 12.35 4.46 -7.21
N ASN A 157 12.10 5.52 -7.99
CA ASN A 157 12.84 5.75 -9.24
C ASN A 157 14.01 6.74 -9.08
N GLN A 158 14.15 7.36 -7.90
CA GLN A 158 15.20 8.31 -7.57
C GLN A 158 15.76 8.03 -6.19
N VAL A 159 17.07 8.09 -6.09
CA VAL A 159 17.83 8.11 -4.83
C VAL A 159 17.38 9.38 -4.10
N ASP A 160 16.93 9.24 -2.85
CA ASP A 160 16.67 10.33 -1.88
C ASP A 160 15.27 10.99 -1.83
N THR A 161 14.27 10.59 -2.61
CA THR A 161 12.88 11.06 -2.36
C THR A 161 11.85 9.94 -2.45
N PHE A 162 11.12 9.70 -1.35
CA PHE A 162 9.89 8.93 -1.43
C PHE A 162 8.93 9.66 -2.37
N GLN A 163 8.50 8.97 -3.43
CA GLN A 163 7.57 9.55 -4.38
C GLN A 163 6.15 9.10 -4.07
N ALA A 164 5.94 7.79 -3.99
CA ALA A 164 4.67 7.21 -3.63
C ALA A 164 4.72 5.69 -3.40
N ALA A 165 3.74 5.20 -2.65
CA ALA A 165 3.28 3.82 -2.67
C ALA A 165 2.03 3.70 -3.56
N LYS A 166 1.94 2.64 -4.35
CA LYS A 166 0.84 2.39 -5.31
C LYS A 166 0.18 1.06 -5.01
N GLY A 167 -1.13 1.01 -5.17
CA GLY A 167 -1.91 -0.21 -5.07
C GLY A 167 -3.07 -0.23 -6.06
N MET A 168 -3.72 -1.39 -6.14
CA MET A 168 -4.94 -1.59 -6.92
C MET A 168 -5.98 -2.22 -6.00
N ILE A 169 -7.18 -1.64 -5.93
CA ILE A 169 -8.25 -2.11 -5.07
C ILE A 169 -9.52 -2.43 -5.86
N PHE A 170 -10.23 -3.49 -5.45
CA PHE A 170 -11.49 -3.93 -6.06
C PHE A 170 -12.69 -3.61 -5.16
N ASN A 171 -13.89 -3.65 -5.74
CA ASN A 171 -15.16 -3.38 -5.08
C ASN A 171 -15.33 -4.21 -3.80
N GLY A 172 -15.66 -3.56 -2.69
CA GLY A 172 -15.85 -4.18 -1.38
C GLY A 172 -14.60 -4.71 -0.68
N ASN A 173 -13.40 -4.54 -1.25
CA ASN A 173 -12.17 -5.01 -0.62
C ASN A 173 -11.78 -4.14 0.57
N LEU A 174 -11.10 -4.78 1.52
CA LEU A 174 -10.32 -4.13 2.57
C LEU A 174 -8.84 -4.38 2.28
N GLN A 175 -8.04 -3.33 2.25
CA GLN A 175 -6.59 -3.40 2.05
C GLN A 175 -5.85 -2.68 3.16
N SER A 176 -4.61 -3.09 3.40
CA SER A 176 -3.69 -2.40 4.29
C SER A 176 -2.53 -1.83 3.48
N CYS A 177 -2.16 -0.58 3.73
CA CYS A 177 -0.95 0.01 3.18
C CYS A 177 -0.14 0.64 4.31
N GLU A 178 1.04 0.10 4.57
CA GLU A 178 1.97 0.66 5.55
C GLU A 178 2.97 1.55 4.82
N ILE A 179 3.14 2.79 5.28
CA ILE A 179 4.22 3.69 4.87
C ILE A 179 5.18 3.79 6.04
N ILE A 180 6.46 3.46 5.81
CA ILE A 180 7.47 3.33 6.86
C ILE A 180 8.56 4.35 6.58
N ASN A 181 8.80 5.31 7.48
CA ASN A 181 10.02 6.12 7.44
C ASN A 181 10.99 5.59 8.49
N THR A 182 12.16 5.14 8.05
CA THR A 182 13.30 4.84 8.90
C THR A 182 14.25 6.02 8.89
N ILE A 183 14.40 6.66 10.05
CA ILE A 183 15.36 7.74 10.29
C ILE A 183 16.68 7.08 10.65
N ASN A 184 17.66 7.17 9.76
CA ASN A 184 19.00 6.66 10.00
C ASN A 184 19.86 7.80 10.54
N VAL A 185 20.53 7.56 11.66
CA VAL A 185 21.44 8.51 12.29
C VAL A 185 22.83 7.90 12.36
N ASP A 186 23.83 8.59 11.81
CA ASP A 186 25.24 8.27 12.04
C ASP A 186 25.90 9.35 12.91
N GLN A 187 26.65 8.95 13.93
CA GLN A 187 27.45 9.82 14.81
C GLN A 187 26.65 10.87 15.62
N GLY A 188 25.37 10.62 15.90
CA GLY A 188 24.53 11.52 16.71
C GLY A 188 24.79 11.42 18.22
N ALA A 189 24.62 12.52 18.94
CA ALA A 189 24.62 12.55 20.40
C ALA A 189 23.21 12.92 20.89
N SER A 190 22.56 12.01 21.63
CA SER A 190 21.28 12.34 22.26
C SER A 190 21.52 13.48 23.26
N PRO A 191 20.72 14.57 23.25
CA PRO A 191 20.78 15.58 24.29
C PRO A 191 20.65 14.90 25.65
N GLY A 192 21.61 15.15 26.55
CA GLY A 192 21.62 14.50 27.85
C GLY A 192 20.32 14.78 28.61
N GLU A 193 19.73 13.74 29.20
CA GLU A 193 18.89 13.95 30.38
C GLU A 193 19.81 14.57 31.45
N PRO A 194 19.43 15.70 32.06
CA PRO A 194 20.29 16.43 33.00
C PRO A 194 20.77 15.60 34.20
#